data_AF-A0A431HFU8-F1
#
_entry.id   AF-A0A431HFU8-F1
#
_cell.length_a   1.000
_cell.length_b   1.000
_cell.length_c   1.000
_cell.angle_alpha   90.00
_cell.angle_beta   90.00
_cell.angle_gamma   90.00
#
_symmetry.space_group_name_H-M   'P 1'
#
loop_
_entity.id
_entity.type
_entity.pdbx_description
1 polymer ?
#
loop_
_entity_poly.entity_id
_entity_poly.type
_entity_poly.pdbx_seq_one_letter_code
_entity_poly.pdbx_strand_id
1 'polypeptide(L)'
;MEPTKKKATKKQSKLSFTERKTMKNLGEYINTERRKQNLSLEELSVKSFQSPHQKKAISLIERGLSEEVQFITIARIFKGLEIDLGF
;
A
#
# COMPACT_ATOMS: atom_id res chain seq x y z
N MET A 1 -5.95 12.02 43.71
CA MET A 1 -5.80 12.22 42.25
C MET A 1 -5.32 10.92 41.66
N GLU A 2 -6.07 10.32 40.75
CA GLU A 2 -5.53 9.51 39.64
C GLU A 2 -6.67 9.27 38.63
N PRO A 3 -6.62 9.84 37.41
CA PRO A 3 -7.57 9.48 36.37
C PRO A 3 -7.12 8.17 35.71
N THR A 4 -7.97 7.15 35.80
CA THR A 4 -7.82 5.89 35.08
C THR A 4 -7.77 6.16 33.58
N LYS A 5 -6.61 5.86 32.97
CA LYS A 5 -6.40 5.90 31.52
C LYS A 5 -7.34 4.90 30.86
N LYS A 6 -8.44 5.38 30.29
CA LYS A 6 -9.28 4.61 29.36
C LYS A 6 -8.39 4.19 28.18
N LYS A 7 -8.03 2.91 28.10
CA LYS A 7 -7.47 2.32 26.88
C LYS A 7 -8.54 2.41 25.81
N ALA A 8 -8.40 3.38 24.90
CA ALA A 8 -9.18 3.42 23.68
C ALA A 8 -8.81 2.17 22.86
N THR A 9 -9.65 1.15 22.88
CA THR A 9 -9.59 0.03 21.95
C THR A 9 -9.82 0.62 20.56
N LYS A 10 -8.74 0.74 19.79
CA LYS A 10 -8.75 1.15 18.39
C LYS A 10 -9.62 0.13 17.65
N LYS A 11 -10.87 0.50 17.37
CA LYS A 11 -11.85 -0.34 16.69
C LYS A 11 -11.35 -0.52 15.25
N GLN A 12 -10.63 -1.61 14.98
CA GLN A 12 -10.18 -1.97 13.63
C GLN A 12 -11.43 -2.16 12.77
N SER A 13 -11.72 -1.16 11.93
CA SER A 13 -12.78 -1.27 10.93
C SER A 13 -12.31 -2.25 9.87
N LYS A 14 -12.86 -3.47 9.88
CA LYS A 14 -12.66 -4.42 8.79
C LYS A 14 -13.20 -3.80 7.49
N LEU A 15 -12.37 -3.76 6.45
CA LEU A 15 -12.79 -3.37 5.11
C LEU A 15 -14.04 -4.19 4.70
N SER A 16 -14.98 -3.54 4.01
CA SER A 16 -16.09 -4.20 3.34
C SER A 16 -15.58 -5.19 2.28
N PHE A 17 -16.46 -6.08 1.83
CA PHE A 17 -16.12 -7.02 0.75
C PHE A 17 -15.70 -6.30 -0.54
N THR A 18 -16.40 -5.22 -0.89
CA THR A 18 -16.09 -4.39 -2.05
C THR A 18 -14.71 -3.73 -1.92
N GLU A 19 -14.39 -3.15 -0.77
CA GLU A 19 -13.08 -2.53 -0.53
C GLU A 19 -11.94 -3.56 -0.60
N ARG A 20 -12.12 -4.77 -0.06
CA ARG A 20 -11.14 -5.86 -0.20
C ARG A 20 -10.89 -6.23 -1.66
N LYS A 21 -11.95 -6.33 -2.46
CA LYS A 21 -11.84 -6.63 -3.90
C LYS A 21 -11.10 -5.52 -4.63
N THR A 22 -11.42 -4.25 -4.34
CA THR A 22 -10.72 -3.09 -4.90
C THR A 22 -9.23 -3.11 -4.56
N MET A 23 -8.89 -3.35 -3.29
CA MET A 23 -7.50 -3.42 -2.86
C MET A 23 -6.73 -4.56 -3.52
N LYS A 24 -7.38 -5.71 -3.72
CA LYS A 24 -6.78 -6.84 -4.44
C LYS A 24 -6.50 -6.50 -5.90
N ASN A 25 -7.48 -5.93 -6.61
CA ASN A 25 -7.31 -5.53 -8.01
C ASN A 25 -6.21 -4.47 -8.16
N LEU A 26 -6.14 -3.52 -7.22
CA LEU A 26 -5.10 -2.50 -7.20
C LEU A 26 -3.70 -3.11 -7.00
N GLY A 27 -3.57 -4.06 -6.07
CA GLY A 27 -2.32 -4.79 -5.86
C GLY A 27 -1.88 -5.58 -7.10
N GLU A 28 -2.81 -6.26 -7.75
CA GLU A 28 -2.56 -7.01 -8.99
C GLU A 28 -2.11 -6.08 -10.14
N TYR A 29 -2.71 -4.89 -10.23
CA TYR A 29 -2.32 -3.86 -11.19
C TYR A 29 -0.89 -3.37 -10.94
N ILE A 30 -0.55 -2.99 -9.69
CA ILE A 30 0.81 -2.58 -9.31
C ILE A 30 1.83 -3.66 -9.67
N ASN A 31 1.55 -4.92 -9.34
CA ASN A 31 2.44 -6.04 -9.65
C ASN A 31 2.65 -6.19 -11.17
N THR A 32 1.56 -6.10 -11.95
CA THR A 32 1.60 -6.17 -13.41
C THR A 32 2.50 -5.09 -13.99
N GLU A 33 2.29 -3.83 -13.61
CA GLU A 33 3.07 -2.71 -14.12
C GLU A 33 4.54 -2.78 -13.69
N ARG A 34 4.81 -3.14 -12.43
CA ARG A 34 6.20 -3.35 -11.96
C ARG A 34 6.91 -4.41 -12.81
N ARG A 35 6.24 -5.54 -13.11
CA ARG A 35 6.81 -6.63 -13.91
C ARG A 35 7.00 -6.25 -15.37
N LYS A 36 6.09 -5.47 -15.98
CA LYS A 36 6.27 -4.93 -17.34
C LYS A 36 7.54 -4.08 -17.44
N GLN A 37 7.86 -3.33 -16.40
CA GLN A 37 9.07 -2.50 -16.32
C GLN A 37 10.32 -3.27 -15.86
N ASN A 38 10.21 -4.59 -15.60
CA ASN A 38 11.28 -5.42 -15.04
C ASN A 38 11.89 -4.89 -13.72
N LEU A 39 11.10 -4.15 -12.93
CA LEU A 39 11.57 -3.59 -11.66
C LEU A 39 11.50 -4.63 -10.55
N SER A 40 12.56 -4.74 -9.76
CA SER A 40 12.53 -5.40 -8.46
C SER A 40 11.68 -4.59 -7.46
N LEU A 41 11.24 -5.26 -6.40
CA LEU A 41 10.53 -4.59 -5.30
C LEU A 41 11.40 -3.53 -4.60
N GLU A 42 12.72 -3.74 -4.60
CA GLU A 42 13.68 -2.82 -4.01
C GLU A 42 13.83 -1.55 -4.85
N GLU A 43 13.97 -1.70 -6.17
CA GLU A 43 14.00 -0.55 -7.11
C GLU A 43 12.71 0.24 -7.06
N LEU A 44 11.55 -0.43 -7.03
CA LEU A 44 10.27 0.26 -6.88
C LEU A 44 10.17 0.99 -5.54
N SER A 45 10.68 0.39 -4.45
CA SER A 45 10.75 1.03 -3.15
C SER A 45 11.57 2.32 -3.18
N VAL A 46 12.75 2.28 -3.82
CA VAL A 46 13.61 3.45 -4.00
C VAL A 46 12.94 4.51 -4.87
N LYS A 47 12.32 4.13 -6.00
CA LYS A 47 11.59 5.07 -6.88
C LYS A 47 10.39 5.73 -6.18
N SER A 48 9.68 4.99 -5.33
CA SER A 48 8.43 5.46 -4.69
C SER A 48 8.67 6.24 -3.40
N PHE A 49 9.69 5.85 -2.62
CA PHE A 49 9.91 6.34 -1.24
C PHE A 49 11.32 6.84 -0.98
N GLN A 50 12.21 6.83 -1.99
CA GLN A 50 13.63 7.18 -1.84
C GLN A 50 14.36 6.30 -0.81
N SER A 51 13.85 5.09 -0.58
CA SER A 51 14.37 4.16 0.42
C SER A 51 14.07 2.70 0.04
N PRO A 52 15.01 1.75 0.22
CA PRO A 52 14.79 0.33 -0.09
C PRO A 52 13.96 -0.41 0.97
N HIS A 53 13.72 0.20 2.15
CA HIS A 53 13.13 -0.50 3.30
C HIS A 53 11.63 -0.80 3.17
N GLN A 54 10.94 -0.23 2.17
CA GLN A 54 9.50 -0.43 1.96
C GLN A 54 9.17 -1.62 1.05
N LYS A 55 10.17 -2.33 0.51
CA LYS A 55 9.95 -3.47 -0.40
C LYS A 55 9.00 -4.54 0.13
N LYS A 56 9.03 -4.80 1.44
CA LYS A 56 8.12 -5.76 2.09
C LYS A 56 6.68 -5.24 2.14
N ALA A 57 6.49 -3.95 2.44
CA ALA A 57 5.17 -3.33 2.44
C ALA A 57 4.57 -3.32 1.03
N ILE A 58 5.37 -2.98 0.01
CA ILE A 58 4.97 -3.05 -1.40
C ILE A 58 4.56 -4.47 -1.78
N SER A 59 5.33 -5.49 -1.40
CA SER A 59 4.96 -6.89 -1.65
C SER A 59 3.63 -7.29 -1.01
N LEU A 60 3.31 -6.79 0.18
CA LEU A 60 2.02 -7.04 0.83
C LEU A 60 0.86 -6.34 0.10
N ILE A 61 1.10 -5.13 -0.41
CA ILE A 61 0.14 -4.37 -1.23
C ILE A 61 -0.13 -5.11 -2.54
N GLU A 62 0.93 -5.55 -3.26
CA GLU A 62 0.81 -6.30 -4.51
C GLU A 62 -0.02 -7.57 -4.39
N ARG A 63 0.01 -8.21 -3.21
CA ARG A 63 -0.74 -9.42 -2.92
C ARG A 63 -2.16 -9.15 -2.39
N GLY A 64 -2.55 -7.89 -2.20
CA GLY A 64 -3.81 -7.51 -1.57
C GLY A 64 -3.93 -7.95 -0.11
N LEU A 65 -2.80 -8.18 0.57
CA LEU A 65 -2.74 -8.67 1.96
C LEU A 65 -2.50 -7.57 2.99
N SER A 66 -2.36 -6.33 2.55
CA SER A 66 -2.18 -5.20 3.46
C SER A 66 -3.55 -4.76 3.99
N GLU A 67 -3.74 -4.86 5.31
CA GLU A 67 -5.00 -4.55 5.98
C GLU A 67 -5.29 -3.04 6.05
N GLU A 68 -4.23 -2.22 6.11
CA GLU A 68 -4.30 -0.76 6.14
C GLU A 68 -3.30 -0.19 5.13
N VAL A 69 -3.81 0.24 3.98
CA VAL A 69 -3.02 0.97 2.99
C VAL A 69 -3.53 2.39 2.90
N GLN A 70 -2.66 3.35 3.22
CA GLN A 70 -2.99 4.76 3.03
C GLN A 70 -2.95 5.10 1.54
N PHE A 71 -3.90 5.93 1.10
CA PHE A 71 -3.96 6.40 -0.29
C PHE A 71 -2.63 7.04 -0.75
N ILE A 72 -1.96 7.80 0.13
CA ILE A 72 -0.65 8.41 -0.17
C ILE A 72 0.43 7.37 -0.51
N THR A 73 0.36 6.18 0.09
CA THR A 73 1.28 5.08 -0.19
C THR A 73 1.07 4.55 -1.60
N ILE A 74 -0.20 4.36 -2.00
CA ILE A 74 -0.55 3.96 -3.37
C ILE A 74 -0.12 5.02 -4.38
N ALA A 75 -0.43 6.30 -4.13
CA ALA A 75 -0.07 7.39 -5.02
C ALA A 75 1.45 7.49 -5.23
N ARG A 76 2.24 7.28 -4.16
CA ARG A 76 3.70 7.20 -4.26
C ARG A 76 4.19 6.02 -5.09
N ILE A 77 3.57 4.85 -4.93
CA ILE A 77 3.89 3.67 -5.74
C ILE A 77 3.60 3.92 -7.22
N PHE A 78 2.45 4.52 -7.52
CA PHE A 78 2.06 4.86 -8.89
C PHE A 78 3.03 5.87 -9.51
N LYS A 79 3.42 6.90 -8.75
CA LYS A 79 4.48 7.83 -9.16
C LYS A 79 5.80 7.09 -9.43
N GLY A 80 6.18 6.14 -8.58
CA GLY A 80 7.39 5.32 -8.78
C GLY A 80 7.32 4.41 -10.01
N LEU A 81 6.12 4.06 -10.46
CA LEU A 81 5.83 3.32 -11.69
C LEU A 81 5.59 4.23 -12.89
N GLU A 82 5.69 5.55 -12.73
CA GLU A 82 5.42 6.54 -13.80
C GLU A 82 4.00 6.40 -14.39
N ILE A 83 3.04 5.98 -13.55
CA ILE A 83 1.63 5.86 -13.93
C ILE A 83 0.95 7.20 -13.68
N ASP A 84 0.45 7.81 -14.74
CA ASP A 84 -0.39 9.01 -14.63
C ASP A 84 -1.77 8.62 -14.09
N LEU A 85 -2.18 9.31 -13.03
CA LEU A 85 -3.48 9.12 -12.40
C LEU A 85 -4.56 10.07 -12.97
N GLY A 86 -4.18 10.99 -13.86
CA GLY A 86 -5.10 11.81 -14.65
C GLY A 86 -5.90 12.84 -13.84
N PHE A 87 -5.40 13.26 -12.68
CA PHE A 87 -6.02 14.28 -11.82
C PHE A 87 -5.06 15.39 -11.43
#